data_AF-A0A9W7XIC1-F1
#
_entry.id   AF-A0A9W7XIC1-F1
#
_cell.length_a   1.000
_cell.length_b   1.000
_cell.length_c   1.000
_cell.angle_alpha   90.00
_cell.angle_beta   90.00
_cell.angle_gamma   90.00
#
_symmetry.space_group_name_H-M   'P 1'
#
loop_
_entity.id
_entity.type
_entity.pdbx_description
1 polymer ?
#
loop_
_entity_poly.entity_id
_entity_poly.type
_entity_poly.pdbx_seq_one_letter_code
_entity_poly.pdbx_strand_id
1 'polypeptide(L)'
;MKTGKRLKGVVISKPIVYGNIATELLSKKTDHTHKWTVFLRGPNGQDISSFVHKVEFKLHETFVNNNRAFKSPPYEVTETGWGEFEIITKIYFPPSSGEKPISLYHMLKLYPPDSQVQTWPKGKPVNNFFYDELIFSEPTEEFFEMLTKDVSGPEIPLKAAGSHTFSLESEAAECKRLEAAVAQVTDKYNEYKSRARAAEIEIAELRRDISALEAARYDYLMKLLLIGDSGNCLLLRFSDDQFTPSFITTIGIDFKIRTVEVDGKRIKLQIWDTAGQERFRTITTAYYRGAMGILLVYDVTDERSFNNIENWHMNVEQHASEGVNKILIGNKCDIEERRAVPKEKGQALARELHIEFMETSAKSNINVEEAFLKLASDIKKRLLDTASQPEQSASDGKVNISDTQQNPSQGLGCC
;
A
#
# COMPACT_ATOMS: atom_id res chain seq x y z
N MET A 1 10.65 40.12 27.86
CA MET A 1 11.83 39.50 27.21
C MET A 1 11.36 38.87 25.91
N LYS A 2 11.98 39.21 24.78
CA LYS A 2 11.61 38.62 23.47
C LYS A 2 12.03 37.15 23.49
N THR A 3 11.07 36.24 23.35
CA THR A 3 11.37 34.82 23.11
C THR A 3 12.10 34.70 21.78
N GLY A 4 13.31 34.13 21.80
CA GLY A 4 14.12 33.92 20.59
C GLY A 4 13.41 33.02 19.59
N LYS A 5 13.79 33.13 18.31
CA LYS A 5 13.28 32.28 17.23
C LYS A 5 13.63 30.81 17.51
N ARG A 6 12.64 29.92 17.42
CA ARG A 6 12.79 28.47 17.62
C ARG A 6 13.12 27.75 16.31
N LEU A 7 13.96 26.73 16.38
CA LEU A 7 14.41 25.93 15.24
C LEU A 7 13.44 24.77 14.96
N LYS A 8 12.57 24.92 13.96
CA LYS A 8 11.56 23.90 13.61
C LYS A 8 12.20 22.58 13.15
N GLY A 9 11.65 21.47 13.63
CA GLY A 9 12.09 20.11 13.24
C GLY A 9 13.45 19.68 13.79
N VAL A 10 14.09 20.47 14.65
CA VAL A 10 15.36 20.13 15.31
C VAL A 10 15.09 19.54 16.68
N VAL A 11 15.74 18.41 16.99
CA VAL A 11 15.71 17.76 18.30
C VAL A 11 17.14 17.50 18.75
N ILE A 12 17.49 17.89 19.98
CA ILE A 12 18.78 17.60 20.61
C ILE A 12 18.53 16.86 21.92
N SER A 13 19.29 15.79 22.18
CA SER A 13 19.36 15.16 23.50
C SER A 13 20.70 15.43 24.19
N LYS A 14 20.67 15.56 25.52
CA LYS A 14 21.85 15.68 26.38
C LYS A 14 21.81 14.61 27.48
N PRO A 15 22.79 13.69 27.53
CA PRO A 15 22.82 12.66 28.54
C PRO A 15 23.17 13.24 29.91
N ILE A 16 22.54 12.71 30.95
CA ILE A 16 22.78 13.05 32.34
C ILE A 16 22.87 11.78 33.20
N VAL A 17 23.58 11.90 34.32
CA VAL A 17 23.66 10.88 35.35
C VAL A 17 23.30 11.52 36.68
N TYR A 18 22.31 10.93 37.34
CA TYR A 18 21.89 11.35 38.67
C TYR A 18 21.74 10.16 39.59
N GLY A 19 21.85 10.40 40.89
CA GLY A 19 21.67 9.35 41.88
C GLY A 19 22.45 9.62 43.15
N ASN A 20 22.74 8.57 43.91
CA ASN A 20 23.48 8.69 45.16
C ASN A 20 24.57 7.64 45.35
N ILE A 21 25.55 8.02 46.17
CA ILE A 21 26.58 7.14 46.75
C ILE A 21 26.37 7.17 48.26
N ALA A 22 26.31 6.01 48.91
CA ALA A 22 26.20 5.91 50.37
C ALA A 22 27.32 5.02 50.93
N THR A 23 27.98 5.47 51.99
CA THR A 23 29.04 4.74 52.70
C THR A 23 28.66 4.59 54.17
N GLU A 24 28.76 3.37 54.68
CA GLU A 24 28.51 3.06 56.09
C GLU A 24 29.56 3.76 56.99
N LEU A 25 29.08 4.39 58.08
CA LEU A 25 29.94 5.03 59.08
C LEU A 25 30.33 4.02 60.16
N LEU A 26 31.63 3.81 60.35
CA LEU A 26 32.16 2.88 61.37
C LEU A 26 32.15 3.45 62.80
N SER A 27 31.70 4.70 62.97
CA SER A 27 31.80 5.43 64.24
C SER A 27 30.53 5.29 65.10
N LYS A 28 30.68 4.79 66.33
CA LYS A 28 29.61 4.73 67.36
C LYS A 28 29.29 6.08 68.02
N LYS A 29 29.88 7.19 67.56
CA LYS A 29 29.75 8.52 68.21
C LYS A 29 28.56 9.36 67.73
N THR A 30 27.87 8.94 66.66
CA THR A 30 26.75 9.67 66.06
C THR A 30 25.59 8.73 65.79
N ASP A 31 24.34 9.21 65.91
CA ASP A 31 23.13 8.44 65.60
C ASP A 31 22.91 8.21 64.07
N HIS A 32 23.88 8.61 63.25
CA HIS A 32 23.85 8.45 61.80
C HIS A 32 24.59 7.18 61.38
N THR A 33 23.96 6.38 60.53
CA THR A 33 24.51 5.09 60.05
C THR A 33 25.31 5.24 58.77
N HIS A 34 24.98 6.22 57.91
CA HIS A 34 25.61 6.40 56.61
C HIS A 34 26.01 7.86 56.37
N LYS A 35 27.09 8.05 55.61
CA LYS A 35 27.38 9.27 54.87
C LYS A 35 26.95 9.05 53.43
N TRP A 36 26.12 9.93 52.89
CA TRP A 36 25.61 9.80 51.54
C TRP A 36 25.78 11.10 50.76
N THR A 37 25.96 10.96 49.45
CA THR A 37 26.10 12.06 48.50
C THR A 37 25.11 11.85 47.37
N VAL A 38 24.20 12.80 47.16
CA VAL A 38 23.33 12.85 45.97
C VAL A 38 23.95 13.82 44.96
N PHE A 39 23.89 13.50 43.68
CA PHE A 39 24.52 14.31 42.63
C PHE A 39 23.71 14.33 41.33
N LEU A 40 24.02 15.33 40.49
CA LEU A 40 23.64 15.43 39.09
C LEU A 40 24.86 15.87 38.27
N ARG A 41 25.21 15.14 37.21
CA ARG A 41 26.37 15.44 36.34
C ARG A 41 26.21 14.82 34.96
N GLY A 42 27.11 15.13 34.04
CA GLY A 42 27.19 14.44 32.75
C GLY A 42 27.82 13.04 32.89
N PRO A 43 27.71 12.19 31.86
CA PRO A 43 28.42 10.91 31.81
C PRO A 43 29.92 11.10 32.09
N ASN A 44 30.53 10.14 32.77
CA ASN A 44 31.96 10.19 33.16
C ASN A 44 32.35 11.43 33.99
N GLY A 45 31.40 12.15 34.59
CA GLY A 45 31.66 13.34 35.40
C GLY A 45 31.86 14.62 34.59
N GLN A 46 31.40 14.64 33.33
CA GLN A 46 31.40 15.84 32.50
C GLN A 46 30.61 16.99 33.15
N ASP A 47 31.10 18.21 32.93
CA ASP A 47 30.39 19.42 33.29
C ASP A 47 29.16 19.60 32.39
N ILE A 48 28.04 19.98 33.01
CA ILE A 48 26.75 20.25 32.35
C ILE A 48 26.32 21.71 32.52
N SER A 49 27.17 22.55 33.11
CA SER A 49 26.91 23.96 33.39
C SER A 49 26.70 24.81 32.14
N SER A 50 27.16 24.35 30.97
CA SER A 50 26.94 25.01 29.68
C SER A 50 25.48 25.06 29.26
N PHE A 51 24.65 24.10 29.71
CA PHE A 51 23.22 24.09 29.43
C PHE A 51 22.34 24.05 30.68
N VAL A 52 22.91 23.88 31.87
CA VAL A 52 22.21 23.92 33.17
C VAL A 52 22.54 25.21 33.92
N HIS A 53 21.52 26.01 34.23
CA HIS A 53 21.67 27.27 34.95
C HIS A 53 21.70 27.10 36.48
N LYS A 54 20.88 26.20 37.01
CA LYS A 54 20.76 25.97 38.46
C LYS A 54 20.19 24.58 38.73
N VAL A 55 20.67 23.91 39.76
CA VAL A 55 20.14 22.63 40.26
C VAL A 55 19.69 22.82 41.69
N GLU A 56 18.50 22.33 42.03
CA GLU A 56 17.96 22.34 43.39
C GLU A 56 17.68 20.92 43.86
N PHE A 57 18.25 20.52 45.00
CA PHE A 57 17.93 19.27 45.67
C PHE A 57 16.98 19.55 46.82
N LYS A 58 15.76 19.00 46.75
CA LYS A 58 14.79 19.01 47.85
C LYS A 58 14.90 17.69 48.61
N LEU A 59 15.46 17.78 49.82
CA LEU A 59 15.59 16.72 50.81
C LEU A 59 14.34 16.63 51.70
N HIS A 60 14.33 15.63 52.59
CA HIS A 60 13.30 15.47 53.61
C HIS A 60 13.23 16.69 54.56
N GLU A 61 12.05 16.98 55.10
CA GLU A 61 11.77 18.18 55.92
C GLU A 61 12.52 18.22 57.26
N THR A 62 13.05 17.08 57.70
CA THR A 62 13.88 16.98 58.92
C THR A 62 15.23 17.67 58.79
N PHE A 63 15.68 18.00 57.58
CA PHE A 63 16.92 18.73 57.36
C PHE A 63 16.68 20.24 57.47
N VAL A 64 17.45 20.93 58.32
CA VAL A 64 17.32 22.38 58.58
C VAL A 64 17.35 23.21 57.30
N ASN A 65 18.14 22.79 56.32
CA ASN A 65 18.11 23.33 54.96
C ASN A 65 17.79 22.20 53.98
N ASN A 66 16.50 21.87 53.89
CA ASN A 66 16.01 20.80 53.03
C ASN A 66 15.92 21.20 51.56
N ASN A 67 16.21 22.44 51.17
CA ASN A 67 16.26 22.85 49.76
C ASN A 67 17.63 23.45 49.42
N ARG A 68 18.48 22.65 48.77
CA ARG A 68 19.86 23.02 48.45
C ARG A 68 19.98 23.43 46.99
N ALA A 69 20.25 24.71 46.73
CA ALA A 69 20.39 25.26 45.39
C ALA A 69 21.85 25.49 45.00
N PHE A 70 22.21 25.08 43.80
CA PHE A 70 23.55 25.18 43.23
C PHE A 70 23.49 25.87 41.87
N LYS A 71 24.29 26.91 41.67
CA LYS A 71 24.38 27.65 40.39
C LYS A 71 25.57 27.24 39.53
N SER A 72 26.48 26.45 40.09
CA SER A 72 27.70 25.97 39.43
C SER A 72 28.02 24.55 39.92
N PRO A 73 28.71 23.73 39.11
CA PRO A 73 29.18 22.42 39.52
C PRO A 73 30.24 22.53 40.64
N PRO A 74 30.47 21.46 41.42
CA PRO A 74 29.75 20.19 41.38
C PRO A 74 28.33 20.32 41.95
N TYR A 75 27.34 19.77 41.23
CA TYR A 75 25.95 19.75 41.67
C TYR A 75 25.72 18.54 42.58
N GLU A 76 26.17 18.63 43.82
CA GLU A 76 26.05 17.53 44.79
C GLU A 76 25.80 18.01 46.22
N VAL A 77 25.10 17.19 46.99
CA VAL A 77 24.86 17.40 48.42
C VAL A 77 25.35 16.19 49.17
N THR A 78 26.20 16.41 50.17
CA THR A 78 26.68 15.37 51.08
C THR A 78 26.14 15.61 52.47
N GLU A 79 25.50 14.59 53.04
CA GLU A 79 24.92 14.62 54.38
C GLU A 79 25.15 13.27 55.08
N THR A 80 24.72 13.20 56.33
CA THR A 80 24.75 11.95 57.13
C THR A 80 23.36 11.66 57.65
N GLY A 81 23.00 10.38 57.76
CA GLY A 81 21.67 9.99 58.21
C GLY A 81 21.47 8.47 58.23
N TRP A 82 20.26 8.05 58.55
CA TRP A 82 19.90 6.64 58.71
C TRP A 82 18.72 6.17 57.86
N GLY A 83 17.94 7.09 57.29
CA GLY A 83 16.71 6.80 56.54
C GLY A 83 16.89 6.95 55.02
N GLU A 84 16.20 6.08 54.28
CA GLU A 84 15.97 6.21 52.83
C GLU A 84 14.72 7.06 52.59
N PHE A 85 14.78 8.00 51.65
CA PHE A 85 13.68 8.90 51.32
C PHE A 85 13.79 9.41 49.88
N GLU A 86 12.69 9.94 49.34
CA GLU A 86 12.69 10.52 48.00
C GLU A 86 13.34 11.92 48.01
N ILE A 87 14.27 12.13 47.07
CA ILE A 87 14.92 13.41 46.79
C ILE A 87 14.41 13.90 45.44
N ILE A 88 13.92 15.14 45.42
CA ILE A 88 13.50 15.80 44.18
C ILE A 88 14.64 16.67 43.69
N THR A 89 15.18 16.36 42.51
CA THR A 89 16.23 17.14 41.86
C THR A 89 15.60 17.99 40.76
N LYS A 90 15.58 19.30 40.95
CA LYS A 90 14.99 20.25 40.00
C LYS A 90 16.07 20.97 39.21
N ILE A 91 16.03 20.82 37.89
CA ILE A 91 16.99 21.35 36.92
C ILE A 91 16.38 22.59 36.28
N TYR A 92 17.08 23.71 36.35
CA TYR A 92 16.70 24.97 35.73
C TYR A 92 17.63 25.27 34.57
N PHE A 93 17.05 25.68 33.45
CA PHE A 93 17.78 26.07 32.24
C PHE A 93 18.00 27.59 32.19
N PRO A 94 18.97 28.07 31.39
CA PRO A 94 19.21 29.49 31.18
C PRO A 94 17.93 30.22 30.74
N PRO A 95 17.63 31.44 31.23
CA PRO A 95 16.40 32.15 30.84
C PRO A 95 16.24 32.36 29.34
N SER A 96 17.34 32.41 28.57
CA SER A 96 17.34 32.52 27.12
C SER A 96 16.90 31.24 26.38
N SER A 97 16.89 30.09 27.06
CA SER A 97 16.38 28.84 26.47
C SER A 97 14.87 28.86 26.27
N GLY A 98 14.14 29.59 27.12
CA GLY A 98 12.68 29.52 27.17
C GLY A 98 12.14 28.15 27.62
N GLU A 99 13.00 27.29 28.16
CA GLU A 99 12.62 25.96 28.65
C GLU A 99 12.16 26.01 30.12
N LYS A 100 11.16 25.19 30.44
CA LYS A 100 10.66 25.07 31.82
C LYS A 100 11.60 24.18 32.65
N PRO A 101 11.71 24.41 33.97
CA PRO A 101 12.48 23.52 34.83
C PRO A 101 11.92 22.10 34.84
N ILE A 102 12.81 21.10 34.90
CA ILE A 102 12.46 19.68 34.97
C ILE A 102 12.73 19.15 36.38
N SER A 103 11.88 18.24 36.87
CA SER A 103 12.05 17.58 38.17
C SER A 103 12.31 16.09 37.98
N LEU A 104 13.39 15.60 38.59
CA LEU A 104 13.73 14.18 38.69
C LEU A 104 13.45 13.68 40.10
N TYR A 105 12.89 12.48 40.21
CA TYR A 105 12.56 11.84 41.48
C TYR A 105 13.55 10.70 41.71
N HIS A 106 14.32 10.78 42.80
CA HIS A 106 15.35 9.81 43.13
C HIS A 106 15.13 9.28 44.54
N MET A 107 14.95 7.96 44.67
CA MET A 107 14.91 7.33 46.00
C MET A 107 16.34 7.15 46.52
N LEU A 108 16.67 7.85 47.62
CA LEU A 108 17.96 7.71 48.31
C LEU A 108 18.09 6.27 48.81
N LYS A 109 19.11 5.55 48.32
CA LYS A 109 19.41 4.19 48.76
C LYS A 109 20.67 4.15 49.63
N LEU A 110 20.52 3.64 50.85
CA LEU A 110 21.61 3.48 51.81
C LEU A 110 22.10 2.03 51.85
N TYR A 111 21.19 1.07 51.64
CA TYR A 111 21.48 -0.35 51.70
C TYR A 111 21.48 -0.98 50.30
N PRO A 112 22.26 -2.06 50.08
CA PRO A 112 22.19 -2.81 48.85
C PRO A 112 20.80 -3.45 48.66
N PRO A 113 20.42 -3.82 47.42
CA PRO A 113 19.16 -4.53 47.17
C PRO A 113 19.03 -5.79 48.04
N ASP A 114 17.81 -6.11 48.50
CA ASP A 114 17.54 -7.22 49.45
C ASP A 114 18.18 -8.56 49.02
N SER A 115 18.23 -8.82 47.71
CA SER A 115 18.83 -10.03 47.12
C SER A 115 20.36 -10.12 47.26
N GLN A 116 21.04 -9.02 47.58
CA GLN A 116 22.51 -8.93 47.62
C GLN A 116 23.06 -8.59 49.01
N VAL A 117 22.20 -8.43 50.03
CA VAL A 117 22.59 -8.01 51.39
C VAL A 117 23.63 -8.95 52.01
N GLN A 118 23.48 -10.27 51.84
CA GLN A 118 24.41 -11.25 52.43
C GLN A 118 25.77 -11.34 51.71
N THR A 119 25.81 -10.98 50.42
CA THR A 119 26.99 -11.09 49.56
C THR A 119 27.71 -9.76 49.34
N TRP A 120 27.20 -8.65 49.87
CA TRP A 120 27.78 -7.34 49.66
C TRP A 120 29.09 -7.17 50.44
N PRO A 121 30.20 -6.76 49.80
CA PRO A 121 31.47 -6.59 50.50
C PRO A 121 31.39 -5.52 51.60
N LYS A 122 31.88 -5.83 52.80
CA LYS A 122 31.93 -4.89 53.92
C LYS A 122 32.73 -3.64 53.57
N GLY A 123 32.18 -2.46 53.87
CA GLY A 123 32.82 -1.17 53.60
C GLY A 123 32.76 -0.68 52.15
N LYS A 124 32.14 -1.44 51.23
CA LYS A 124 31.93 -0.98 49.85
C LYS A 124 30.72 -0.04 49.78
N PRO A 125 30.84 1.14 49.15
CA PRO A 125 29.72 2.07 49.04
C PRO A 125 28.59 1.49 48.20
N VAL A 126 27.36 1.84 48.57
CA VAL A 126 26.14 1.59 47.80
C VAL A 126 26.00 2.69 46.76
N ASN A 127 26.05 2.31 45.48
CA ASN A 127 25.90 3.21 44.35
C ASN A 127 24.53 2.96 43.72
N ASN A 128 23.69 3.99 43.67
CA ASN A 128 22.39 3.94 43.00
C ASN A 128 22.33 5.06 41.96
N PHE A 129 22.68 4.73 40.72
CA PHE A 129 22.81 5.70 39.61
C PHE A 129 21.78 5.42 38.52
N PHE A 130 21.24 6.48 37.95
CA PHE A 130 20.36 6.45 36.80
C PHE A 130 21.00 7.21 35.65
N TYR A 131 20.91 6.62 34.46
CA TYR A 131 21.26 7.26 33.20
C TYR A 131 19.97 7.72 32.54
N ASP A 132 19.93 8.97 32.11
CA ASP A 132 18.77 9.55 31.45
C ASP A 132 19.20 10.60 30.41
N GLU A 133 18.28 11.05 29.58
CA GLU A 133 18.52 12.03 28.54
C GLU A 133 17.53 13.21 28.62
N LEU A 134 18.07 14.43 28.67
CA LEU A 134 17.28 15.63 28.53
C LEU A 134 17.04 15.90 27.05
N ILE A 135 15.79 15.84 26.61
CA ILE A 135 15.39 16.03 25.21
C ILE A 135 14.81 17.44 25.03
N PHE A 136 15.39 18.19 24.09
CA PHE A 136 14.98 19.53 23.73
C PHE A 136 14.45 19.54 22.29
N SER A 137 13.14 19.72 22.16
CA SER A 137 12.46 19.83 20.86
C SER A 137 12.29 21.29 20.47
N GLU A 138 12.73 21.62 19.26
CA GLU A 138 12.70 22.96 18.68
C GLU A 138 13.28 24.04 19.61
N PRO A 139 14.57 23.92 20.03
CA PRO A 139 15.21 24.89 20.92
C PRO A 139 15.30 26.28 20.28
N THR A 140 15.49 27.32 21.10
CA THR A 140 15.83 28.65 20.60
C THR A 140 17.20 28.65 19.94
N GLU A 141 17.43 29.52 18.95
CA GLU A 141 18.73 29.62 18.26
C GLU A 141 19.92 29.78 19.25
N GLU A 142 19.77 30.65 20.26
CA GLU A 142 20.79 30.86 21.31
C GLU A 142 21.04 29.60 22.16
N PHE A 143 19.99 28.88 22.54
CA PHE A 143 20.13 27.67 23.35
C PHE A 143 20.65 26.49 22.54
N PHE A 144 20.31 26.41 21.25
CA PHE A 144 20.91 25.46 20.32
C PHE A 144 22.42 25.66 20.22
N GLU A 145 22.89 26.92 20.12
CA GLU A 145 24.32 27.21 20.18
C GLU A 145 24.94 26.79 21.52
N MET A 146 24.29 27.02 22.65
CA MET A 146 24.80 26.59 23.96
C MET A 146 24.88 25.06 24.08
N LEU A 147 23.86 24.35 23.58
CA LEU A 147 23.81 22.89 23.54
C LEU A 147 24.86 22.30 22.60
N THR A 148 25.35 23.06 21.61
CA THR A 148 26.34 22.59 20.62
C THR A 148 27.75 23.16 20.82
N LYS A 149 27.91 24.20 21.65
CA LYS A 149 29.22 24.83 21.95
C LYS A 149 30.16 23.90 22.71
N ASP A 150 29.63 23.06 23.61
CA ASP A 150 30.39 22.03 24.32
C ASP A 150 30.35 20.67 23.60
N VAL A 151 30.54 20.66 22.28
CA VAL A 151 31.03 19.46 21.61
C VAL A 151 32.55 19.45 21.73
N SER A 152 33.04 19.23 22.96
CA SER A 152 34.14 18.29 23.11
C SER A 152 33.57 16.89 22.86
N GLY A 153 33.22 16.64 21.60
CA GLY A 153 33.41 15.29 21.08
C GLY A 153 34.88 14.92 21.28
N PRO A 154 35.26 13.64 21.27
CA PRO A 154 36.67 13.28 21.22
C PRO A 154 37.31 14.12 20.10
N GLU A 155 38.32 14.94 20.43
CA GLU A 155 39.12 15.62 19.42
C GLU A 155 39.70 14.53 18.53
N ILE A 156 39.12 14.35 17.36
CA ILE A 156 39.59 13.37 16.39
C ILE A 156 40.99 13.83 16.00
N PRO A 157 42.05 13.06 16.31
CA PRO A 157 43.40 13.48 16.04
C PRO A 157 43.58 13.85 14.57
N LEU A 158 44.39 14.86 14.27
CA LEU A 158 44.65 15.27 12.88
C LEU A 158 45.25 14.11 12.05
N LYS A 159 46.02 13.24 12.70
CA LYS A 159 46.66 12.04 12.14
C LYS A 159 46.48 10.85 13.07
N ALA A 160 46.39 9.65 12.51
CA ALA A 160 46.29 8.42 13.31
C ALA A 160 47.58 8.20 14.13
N ALA A 161 47.44 7.84 15.41
CA ALA A 161 48.57 7.55 16.29
C ALA A 161 48.27 6.37 17.23
N GLY A 162 49.17 5.39 17.26
CA GLY A 162 49.09 4.24 18.18
C GLY A 162 47.84 3.37 17.98
N SER A 163 47.14 3.06 19.08
CA SER A 163 45.95 2.18 19.13
C SER A 163 44.65 2.85 18.65
N HIS A 164 44.67 4.14 18.29
CA HIS A 164 43.49 4.88 17.85
C HIS A 164 43.45 4.97 16.33
N THR A 165 42.51 4.24 15.72
CA THR A 165 42.34 4.09 14.26
C THR A 165 41.58 5.23 13.59
N PHE A 166 40.87 6.07 14.35
CA PHE A 166 39.98 7.11 13.81
C PHE A 166 40.64 8.50 13.94
N SER A 167 40.96 9.12 12.81
CA SER A 167 41.54 10.45 12.63
C SER A 167 40.78 11.27 11.55
N LEU A 168 40.94 12.59 11.54
CA LEU A 168 40.32 13.45 10.51
C LEU A 168 40.79 13.07 9.09
N GLU A 169 42.06 12.67 8.97
CA GLU A 169 42.63 12.13 7.74
C GLU A 169 41.97 10.81 7.32
N SER A 170 41.69 9.91 8.27
CA SER A 170 41.02 8.62 7.98
C SER A 170 39.57 8.82 7.57
N GLU A 171 38.86 9.79 8.17
CA GLU A 171 37.49 10.13 7.79
C GLU A 171 37.46 10.78 6.41
N ALA A 172 38.38 11.69 6.10
CA ALA A 172 38.48 12.29 4.76
C ALA A 172 38.80 11.22 3.69
N ALA A 173 39.68 10.27 3.99
CA ALA A 173 39.98 9.15 3.11
C ALA A 173 38.77 8.23 2.90
N GLU A 174 38.01 7.95 3.97
CA GLU A 174 36.81 7.13 3.91
C GLU A 174 35.66 7.81 3.17
N CYS A 175 35.44 9.11 3.39
CA CYS A 175 34.50 9.92 2.62
C CYS A 175 34.83 9.88 1.13
N LYS A 176 36.11 10.06 0.76
CA LYS A 176 36.55 9.97 -0.64
C LYS A 176 36.33 8.57 -1.24
N ARG A 177 36.53 7.51 -0.44
CA ARG A 177 36.25 6.12 -0.86
C ARG A 177 34.75 5.91 -1.09
N LEU A 178 33.91 6.42 -0.20
CA LEU A 178 32.45 6.36 -0.32
C LEU A 178 31.95 7.17 -1.51
N GLU A 179 32.46 8.38 -1.75
CA GLU A 179 32.16 9.18 -2.93
C GLU A 179 32.49 8.44 -4.23
N ALA A 180 33.67 7.81 -4.29
CA ALA A 180 34.05 6.99 -5.45
C ALA A 180 33.14 5.77 -5.63
N ALA A 181 32.75 5.10 -4.53
CA ALA A 181 31.82 3.97 -4.59
C ALA A 181 30.42 4.42 -5.06
N VAL A 182 29.93 5.55 -4.55
CA VAL A 182 28.66 6.15 -4.98
C VAL A 182 28.70 6.45 -6.48
N ALA A 183 29.77 7.09 -6.97
CA ALA A 183 29.92 7.38 -8.39
C ALA A 183 29.85 6.10 -9.25
N GLN A 184 30.56 5.02 -8.86
CA GLN A 184 30.50 3.75 -9.59
C GLN A 184 29.10 3.12 -9.58
N VAL A 185 28.38 3.20 -8.46
CA VAL A 185 27.00 2.70 -8.38
C VAL A 185 26.07 3.54 -9.23
N THR A 186 26.24 4.86 -9.23
CA THR A 186 25.47 5.79 -10.08
C THR A 186 25.69 5.50 -11.56
N ASP A 187 26.92 5.25 -11.99
CA ASP A 187 27.23 4.92 -13.38
C ASP A 187 26.57 3.62 -13.82
N LYS A 188 26.67 2.56 -12.99
CA LYS A 188 25.97 1.29 -13.25
C LYS A 188 24.46 1.46 -13.27
N TYR A 189 23.90 2.25 -12.35
CA TYR A 189 22.47 2.54 -12.34
C TYR A 189 22.03 3.20 -13.65
N ASN A 190 22.78 4.20 -14.12
CA ASN A 190 22.50 4.87 -15.39
C ASN A 190 22.60 3.92 -16.58
N GLU A 191 23.58 3.01 -16.60
CA GLU A 191 23.70 1.98 -17.64
C GLU A 191 22.47 1.06 -17.67
N TYR A 192 22.09 0.48 -16.52
CA TYR A 192 20.92 -0.40 -16.43
C TYR A 192 19.62 0.33 -16.76
N LYS A 193 19.47 1.58 -16.34
CA LYS A 193 18.32 2.41 -16.67
C LYS A 193 18.19 2.63 -18.18
N SER A 194 19.30 2.93 -18.86
CA SER A 194 19.32 3.10 -20.32
C SER A 194 18.98 1.80 -21.04
N ARG A 195 19.52 0.65 -20.58
CA ARG A 195 19.19 -0.67 -21.14
C ARG A 195 17.73 -1.05 -20.96
N ALA A 196 17.17 -0.79 -19.78
CA ALA A 196 15.75 -1.04 -19.52
C ALA A 196 14.86 -0.20 -20.45
N ARG A 197 15.18 1.09 -20.61
CA ARG A 197 14.45 1.99 -21.51
C ARG A 197 14.52 1.53 -22.97
N ALA A 198 15.68 1.05 -23.44
CA ALA A 198 15.82 0.52 -24.79
C ALA A 198 14.97 -0.75 -24.99
N ALA A 199 14.99 -1.68 -24.03
CA ALA A 199 14.17 -2.88 -24.08
C ALA A 199 12.66 -2.57 -24.03
N GLU A 200 12.24 -1.56 -23.28
CA GLU A 200 10.84 -1.11 -23.26
C GLU A 200 10.37 -0.61 -24.63
N ILE A 201 11.21 0.15 -25.34
CA ILE A 201 10.93 0.62 -26.70
C ILE A 201 10.83 -0.56 -27.67
N GLU A 202 11.79 -1.49 -27.62
CA GLU A 202 11.79 -2.69 -28.47
C GLU A 202 10.54 -3.56 -28.24
N ILE A 203 10.15 -3.76 -26.98
CA ILE A 203 8.92 -4.47 -26.63
C ILE A 203 7.69 -3.75 -27.20
N ALA A 204 7.64 -2.42 -27.14
CA ALA A 204 6.53 -1.65 -27.68
C ALA A 204 6.43 -1.79 -29.21
N GLU A 205 7.56 -1.78 -29.92
CA GLU A 205 7.62 -2.01 -31.36
C GLU A 205 7.17 -3.42 -31.73
N LEU A 206 7.71 -4.45 -31.07
CA LEU A 206 7.31 -5.84 -31.31
C LEU A 206 5.82 -6.08 -31.04
N ARG A 207 5.26 -5.45 -29.99
CA ARG A 207 3.82 -5.51 -29.71
C ARG A 207 2.99 -4.88 -30.83
N ARG A 208 3.46 -3.75 -31.39
CA ARG A 208 2.80 -3.10 -32.51
C ARG A 208 2.82 -3.99 -33.75
N ASP A 209 3.95 -4.61 -34.05
CA ASP A 209 4.10 -5.50 -35.20
C ASP A 209 3.24 -6.76 -35.06
N ILE A 210 3.21 -7.37 -33.88
CA ILE A 210 2.32 -8.50 -33.58
C ILE A 210 0.86 -8.08 -33.81
N SER A 211 0.44 -6.92 -33.28
CA SER A 211 -0.92 -6.44 -33.45
C SER A 211 -1.28 -6.18 -34.91
N ALA A 212 -0.35 -5.61 -35.70
CA ALA A 212 -0.53 -5.39 -37.13
C ALA A 212 -0.65 -6.71 -37.91
N LEU A 213 0.20 -7.69 -37.60
CA LEU A 213 0.15 -9.02 -38.18
C LEU A 213 -1.15 -9.76 -37.81
N GLU A 214 -1.63 -9.62 -36.57
CA GLU A 214 -2.92 -10.19 -36.15
C GLU A 214 -4.09 -9.53 -36.89
N ALA A 215 -4.09 -8.20 -37.04
CA ALA A 215 -5.11 -7.49 -37.79
C ALA A 215 -5.12 -7.87 -39.28
N ALA A 216 -3.96 -8.20 -39.88
CA ALA A 216 -3.90 -8.69 -41.25
C ALA A 216 -4.52 -10.09 -41.46
N ARG A 217 -4.80 -10.85 -40.40
CA ARG A 217 -5.34 -12.21 -40.48
C ARG A 217 -6.86 -12.27 -40.58
N TYR A 218 -7.57 -11.21 -40.26
CA TYR A 218 -9.03 -11.14 -40.33
C TYR A 218 -9.50 -9.74 -40.74
N ASP A 219 -10.58 -9.66 -41.51
CA ASP A 219 -11.18 -8.40 -41.95
C ASP A 219 -12.02 -7.75 -40.84
N TYR A 220 -12.70 -8.57 -40.01
CA TYR A 220 -13.58 -8.09 -38.94
C TYR A 220 -13.35 -8.85 -37.63
N LEU A 221 -13.43 -8.15 -36.50
CA LEU A 221 -13.50 -8.73 -35.16
C LEU A 221 -14.90 -8.49 -34.62
N MET A 222 -15.59 -9.56 -34.20
CA MET A 222 -16.95 -9.45 -33.67
C MET A 222 -17.05 -10.11 -32.30
N LYS A 223 -17.54 -9.34 -31.31
CA LYS A 223 -17.87 -9.86 -29.99
C LYS A 223 -19.32 -10.36 -29.98
N LEU A 224 -19.50 -11.66 -29.73
CA LEU A 224 -20.79 -12.31 -29.58
C LEU A 224 -21.01 -12.72 -28.13
N LEU A 225 -22.25 -12.57 -27.66
CA LEU A 225 -22.66 -13.03 -26.33
C LEU A 225 -23.76 -14.10 -26.48
N LEU A 226 -23.55 -15.25 -25.84
CA LEU A 226 -24.53 -16.33 -25.76
C LEU A 226 -25.23 -16.27 -24.40
N ILE A 227 -26.55 -16.07 -24.42
CA ILE A 227 -27.36 -15.88 -23.21
C ILE A 227 -28.57 -16.80 -23.21
N GLY A 228 -28.93 -17.29 -22.03
CA GLY A 228 -30.13 -18.09 -21.82
C GLY A 228 -29.83 -19.47 -21.24
N ASP A 229 -30.88 -20.13 -20.81
CA ASP A 229 -30.81 -21.27 -19.90
C ASP A 229 -30.30 -22.57 -20.59
N SER A 230 -30.00 -22.54 -21.90
CA SER A 230 -29.56 -23.69 -22.71
C SER A 230 -28.37 -23.42 -23.65
N GLY A 231 -27.57 -22.38 -23.39
CA GLY A 231 -26.49 -21.91 -24.29
C GLY A 231 -25.27 -22.83 -24.44
N ASN A 232 -24.72 -23.38 -23.35
CA ASN A 232 -23.39 -24.02 -23.31
C ASN A 232 -23.14 -25.07 -24.40
N CYS A 233 -24.12 -25.94 -24.65
CA CYS A 233 -23.96 -27.03 -25.63
C CYS A 233 -23.85 -26.55 -27.08
N LEU A 234 -24.40 -25.38 -27.42
CA LEU A 234 -24.23 -24.78 -28.75
C LEU A 234 -22.81 -24.25 -28.95
N LEU A 235 -22.21 -23.63 -27.93
CA LEU A 235 -20.84 -23.12 -28.02
C LEU A 235 -19.84 -24.25 -28.28
N LEU A 236 -19.96 -25.34 -27.52
CA LEU A 236 -19.08 -26.51 -27.64
C LEU A 236 -19.20 -27.17 -29.02
N ARG A 237 -20.43 -27.35 -29.52
CA ARG A 237 -20.65 -27.89 -30.87
C ARG A 237 -20.06 -26.96 -31.94
N PHE A 238 -20.29 -25.65 -31.82
CA PHE A 238 -19.78 -24.69 -32.80
C PHE A 238 -18.26 -24.55 -32.77
N SER A 239 -17.61 -24.62 -31.60
CA SER A 239 -16.19 -24.33 -31.49
C SER A 239 -15.31 -25.56 -31.71
N ASP A 240 -15.71 -26.69 -31.11
CA ASP A 240 -14.85 -27.87 -30.99
C ASP A 240 -15.40 -29.10 -31.74
N ASP A 241 -16.55 -28.96 -32.41
CA ASP A 241 -17.32 -30.06 -33.04
C ASP A 241 -17.57 -31.25 -32.09
N GLN A 242 -17.73 -30.96 -30.80
CA GLN A 242 -17.99 -31.96 -29.76
C GLN A 242 -19.39 -31.79 -29.15
N PHE A 243 -19.97 -32.91 -28.73
CA PHE A 243 -21.17 -32.93 -27.89
C PHE A 243 -20.97 -33.91 -26.74
N THR A 244 -21.13 -33.41 -25.52
CA THR A 244 -21.03 -34.20 -24.30
C THR A 244 -22.42 -34.35 -23.68
N PRO A 245 -22.98 -35.57 -23.61
CA PRO A 245 -24.32 -35.81 -23.02
C PRO A 245 -24.40 -35.51 -21.52
N SER A 246 -23.27 -35.65 -20.80
CA SER A 246 -23.18 -35.28 -19.40
C SER A 246 -23.06 -33.77 -19.29
N PHE A 247 -24.17 -33.14 -18.88
CA PHE A 247 -24.24 -31.72 -18.55
C PHE A 247 -23.32 -31.42 -17.36
N ILE A 248 -22.07 -31.05 -17.63
CA ILE A 248 -21.22 -30.39 -16.64
C ILE A 248 -21.62 -28.92 -16.70
N THR A 249 -22.26 -28.42 -15.64
CA THR A 249 -22.54 -26.99 -15.48
C THR A 249 -21.23 -26.22 -15.59
N THR A 250 -21.16 -25.25 -16.50
CA THR A 250 -20.01 -24.36 -16.63
C THR A 250 -19.81 -23.61 -15.31
N ILE A 251 -18.60 -23.69 -14.75
CA ILE A 251 -18.20 -22.88 -13.61
C ILE A 251 -17.70 -21.55 -14.17
N GLY A 252 -18.53 -20.51 -14.09
CA GLY A 252 -18.19 -19.18 -14.59
C GLY A 252 -18.64 -18.94 -16.03
N ILE A 253 -17.92 -18.08 -16.74
CA ILE A 253 -18.19 -17.66 -18.14
C ILE A 253 -17.09 -18.24 -19.01
N ASP A 254 -17.46 -18.92 -20.09
CA ASP A 254 -16.50 -19.49 -21.06
C ASP A 254 -16.26 -18.52 -22.21
N PHE A 255 -15.06 -18.57 -22.78
CA PHE A 255 -14.63 -17.69 -23.86
C PHE A 255 -13.94 -18.50 -24.96
N LYS A 256 -14.49 -18.43 -26.17
CA LYS A 256 -13.94 -19.10 -27.35
C LYS A 256 -13.72 -18.11 -28.49
N ILE A 257 -12.67 -18.38 -29.26
CA ILE A 257 -12.37 -17.64 -30.49
C ILE A 257 -12.47 -18.60 -31.66
N ARG A 258 -13.28 -18.26 -32.67
CA ARG A 258 -13.33 -18.98 -33.94
C ARG A 258 -13.25 -17.99 -35.08
N THR A 259 -12.40 -18.25 -36.07
CA THR A 259 -12.36 -17.44 -37.30
C THR A 259 -13.18 -18.16 -38.36
N VAL A 260 -14.16 -17.46 -38.93
CA VAL A 260 -15.05 -17.96 -39.97
C VAL A 260 -14.94 -17.09 -41.22
N GLU A 261 -15.34 -17.60 -42.37
CA GLU A 261 -15.38 -16.83 -43.62
C GLU A 261 -16.85 -16.56 -43.99
N VAL A 262 -17.22 -15.29 -44.12
CA VAL A 262 -18.59 -14.85 -44.44
C VAL A 262 -18.54 -13.83 -45.58
N ASP A 263 -19.16 -14.16 -46.71
CA ASP A 263 -19.10 -13.44 -48.00
C ASP A 263 -17.68 -12.95 -48.34
N GLY A 264 -16.72 -13.89 -48.41
CA GLY A 264 -15.32 -13.63 -48.81
C GLY A 264 -14.52 -12.77 -47.83
N LYS A 265 -15.02 -12.58 -46.60
CA LYS A 265 -14.37 -11.83 -45.53
C LYS A 265 -14.10 -12.74 -44.35
N ARG A 266 -12.88 -12.68 -43.82
CA ARG A 266 -12.48 -13.47 -42.63
C ARG A 266 -12.91 -12.73 -41.39
N ILE A 267 -13.81 -13.32 -40.62
CA ILE A 267 -14.38 -12.73 -39.40
C ILE A 267 -13.88 -13.53 -38.21
N LYS A 268 -13.18 -12.86 -37.29
CA LYS A 268 -12.78 -13.42 -36.00
C LYS A 268 -13.92 -13.21 -35.01
N LEU A 269 -14.59 -14.28 -34.63
CA LEU A 269 -15.66 -14.28 -33.62
C LEU A 269 -15.05 -14.50 -32.23
N GLN A 270 -15.39 -13.61 -31.30
CA GLN A 270 -15.10 -13.72 -29.88
C GLN A 270 -16.41 -14.02 -29.15
N ILE A 271 -16.61 -15.28 -28.77
CA ILE A 271 -17.88 -15.77 -28.25
C ILE A 271 -17.75 -15.94 -26.74
N TRP A 272 -18.60 -15.22 -26.02
CA TRP A 272 -18.71 -15.26 -24.56
C TRP A 272 -19.94 -16.09 -24.21
N ASP A 273 -19.73 -17.25 -23.58
CA ASP A 273 -20.83 -18.10 -23.09
C ASP A 273 -21.07 -17.86 -21.61
N THR A 274 -22.32 -17.54 -21.29
CA THR A 274 -22.77 -17.23 -19.94
C THR A 274 -23.62 -18.35 -19.32
N ALA A 275 -23.81 -19.45 -20.04
CA ALA A 275 -24.57 -20.60 -19.56
C ALA A 275 -23.88 -21.26 -18.35
N GLY A 276 -24.64 -21.56 -17.30
CA GLY A 276 -24.21 -22.03 -15.98
C GLY A 276 -24.40 -20.99 -14.84
N GLN A 277 -24.47 -19.70 -15.17
CA GLN A 277 -24.65 -18.57 -14.23
C GLN A 277 -26.12 -18.11 -14.11
N GLU A 278 -27.02 -18.58 -14.96
CA GLU A 278 -28.46 -18.29 -14.92
C GLU A 278 -29.11 -18.64 -13.58
N ARG A 279 -28.53 -19.59 -12.82
CA ARG A 279 -28.96 -19.93 -11.45
C ARG A 279 -28.91 -18.74 -10.48
N PHE A 280 -28.07 -17.74 -10.75
CA PHE A 280 -27.96 -16.51 -9.96
C PHE A 280 -28.54 -15.29 -10.69
N ARG A 281 -29.11 -15.47 -11.88
CA ARG A 281 -29.80 -14.46 -12.70
C ARG A 281 -29.06 -13.12 -12.88
N THR A 282 -27.73 -13.11 -12.73
CA THR A 282 -26.94 -11.88 -12.72
C THR A 282 -25.71 -12.04 -13.59
N ILE A 283 -25.85 -11.76 -14.88
CA ILE A 283 -24.69 -11.51 -15.74
C ILE A 283 -24.20 -10.10 -15.43
N THR A 284 -22.91 -9.96 -15.11
CA THR A 284 -22.34 -8.63 -14.87
C THR A 284 -22.49 -7.76 -16.12
N THR A 285 -22.92 -6.50 -15.93
CA THR A 285 -23.11 -5.51 -17.00
C THR A 285 -21.89 -5.34 -17.91
N ALA A 286 -20.69 -5.63 -17.38
CA ALA A 286 -19.43 -5.64 -18.11
C ALA A 286 -19.42 -6.54 -19.37
N TYR A 287 -20.16 -7.65 -19.39
CA TYR A 287 -20.15 -8.57 -20.53
C TYR A 287 -20.95 -8.05 -21.73
N TYR A 288 -22.05 -7.33 -21.47
CA TYR A 288 -22.86 -6.68 -22.50
C TYR A 288 -22.11 -5.56 -23.22
N ARG A 289 -21.17 -4.88 -22.53
CA ARG A 289 -20.41 -3.77 -23.09
C ARG A 289 -19.61 -4.21 -24.33
N GLY A 290 -19.87 -3.56 -25.46
CA GLY A 290 -19.19 -3.83 -26.73
C GLY A 290 -19.59 -5.15 -27.39
N ALA A 291 -20.65 -5.82 -26.93
CA ALA A 291 -21.24 -6.94 -27.67
C ALA A 291 -21.85 -6.41 -28.99
N MET A 292 -21.49 -7.03 -30.10
CA MET A 292 -21.96 -6.66 -31.44
C MET A 292 -23.13 -7.54 -31.89
N GLY A 293 -23.16 -8.77 -31.40
CA GLY A 293 -24.26 -9.72 -31.60
C GLY A 293 -24.59 -10.50 -30.34
N ILE A 294 -25.85 -10.87 -30.19
CA ILE A 294 -26.35 -11.60 -29.04
C ILE A 294 -27.25 -12.74 -29.50
N LEU A 295 -26.97 -13.95 -29.01
CA LEU A 295 -27.79 -15.14 -29.22
C LEU A 295 -28.60 -15.41 -27.95
N LEU A 296 -29.91 -15.30 -28.05
CA LEU A 296 -30.87 -15.60 -26.97
C LEU A 296 -31.32 -17.05 -27.14
N VAL A 297 -30.95 -17.94 -26.22
CA VAL A 297 -31.13 -19.39 -26.37
C VAL A 297 -32.08 -19.93 -25.31
N TYR A 298 -33.13 -20.61 -25.75
CA TYR A 298 -34.00 -21.42 -24.88
C TYR A 298 -33.99 -22.89 -25.32
N ASP A 299 -34.52 -23.76 -24.48
CA ASP A 299 -34.70 -25.19 -24.75
C ASP A 299 -36.16 -25.44 -25.18
N VAL A 300 -36.37 -26.01 -26.37
CA VAL A 300 -37.74 -26.29 -26.87
C VAL A 300 -38.50 -27.32 -26.03
N THR A 301 -37.81 -28.08 -25.18
CA THR A 301 -38.39 -29.06 -24.25
C THR A 301 -38.69 -28.47 -22.86
N ASP A 302 -38.31 -27.21 -22.59
CA ASP A 302 -38.54 -26.54 -21.31
C ASP A 302 -39.22 -25.17 -21.50
N GLU A 303 -40.52 -25.12 -21.21
CA GLU A 303 -41.31 -23.89 -21.29
C GLU A 303 -40.81 -22.78 -20.34
N ARG A 304 -40.16 -23.12 -19.22
CA ARG A 304 -39.59 -22.10 -18.31
C ARG A 304 -38.45 -21.35 -18.95
N SER A 305 -37.56 -22.07 -19.65
CA SER A 305 -36.44 -21.46 -20.38
C SER A 305 -36.94 -20.48 -21.44
N PHE A 306 -38.07 -20.78 -22.09
CA PHE A 306 -38.71 -19.89 -23.06
C PHE A 306 -39.28 -18.63 -22.42
N ASN A 307 -40.00 -18.77 -21.30
CA ASN A 307 -40.57 -17.61 -20.58
C ASN A 307 -39.47 -16.67 -20.03
N ASN A 308 -38.26 -17.18 -19.77
CA ASN A 308 -37.14 -16.35 -19.31
C ASN A 308 -36.55 -15.46 -20.42
N ILE A 309 -36.83 -15.73 -21.71
CA ILE A 309 -36.28 -14.96 -22.83
C ILE A 309 -36.66 -13.48 -22.76
N GLU A 310 -37.87 -13.13 -22.32
CA GLU A 310 -38.28 -11.72 -22.17
C GLU A 310 -37.38 -10.98 -21.18
N ASN A 311 -37.07 -11.60 -20.04
CA ASN A 311 -36.15 -11.03 -19.05
C ASN A 311 -34.74 -10.88 -19.60
N TRP A 312 -34.25 -11.88 -20.34
CA TRP A 312 -32.96 -11.81 -21.01
C TRP A 312 -32.92 -10.69 -22.05
N HIS A 313 -33.97 -10.54 -22.85
CA HIS A 313 -34.11 -9.46 -23.82
C HIS A 313 -34.13 -8.09 -23.14
N MET A 314 -34.89 -7.92 -22.06
CA MET A 314 -34.88 -6.67 -21.28
C MET A 314 -33.48 -6.31 -20.75
N ASN A 315 -32.74 -7.29 -20.26
CA ASN A 315 -31.37 -7.06 -19.79
C ASN A 315 -30.44 -6.64 -20.93
N VAL A 316 -30.63 -7.19 -22.12
CA VAL A 316 -29.90 -6.78 -23.33
C VAL A 316 -30.22 -5.32 -23.67
N GLU A 317 -31.49 -4.94 -23.73
CA GLU A 317 -31.90 -3.56 -24.03
C GLU A 317 -31.35 -2.54 -23.02
N GLN A 318 -31.23 -2.94 -21.75
CA GLN A 318 -30.75 -2.05 -20.69
C GLN A 318 -29.22 -1.85 -20.68
N HIS A 319 -28.44 -2.86 -21.09
CA HIS A 319 -27.00 -2.89 -20.83
C HIS A 319 -26.12 -3.03 -22.09
N ALA A 320 -26.66 -3.50 -23.21
CA ALA A 320 -25.92 -3.61 -24.46
C ALA A 320 -25.90 -2.29 -25.23
N SER A 321 -25.02 -2.21 -26.24
CA SER A 321 -24.98 -1.05 -27.13
C SER A 321 -26.23 -0.98 -28.01
N GLU A 322 -26.71 0.24 -28.29
CA GLU A 322 -27.83 0.47 -29.17
C GLU A 322 -27.57 -0.14 -30.57
N GLY A 323 -28.59 -0.78 -31.13
CA GLY A 323 -28.47 -1.45 -32.44
C GLY A 323 -27.68 -2.76 -32.44
N VAL A 324 -27.45 -3.38 -31.27
CA VAL A 324 -26.87 -4.74 -31.20
C VAL A 324 -27.74 -5.75 -31.98
N ASN A 325 -27.12 -6.58 -32.82
CA ASN A 325 -27.84 -7.60 -33.57
C ASN A 325 -28.25 -8.73 -32.62
N LYS A 326 -29.48 -9.21 -32.74
CA LYS A 326 -30.06 -10.22 -31.84
C LYS A 326 -30.70 -11.34 -32.66
N ILE A 327 -30.56 -12.57 -32.19
CA ILE A 327 -31.25 -13.74 -32.75
C ILE A 327 -31.79 -14.63 -31.63
N LEU A 328 -33.03 -15.08 -31.78
CA LEU A 328 -33.68 -16.03 -30.90
C LEU A 328 -33.42 -17.46 -31.40
N ILE A 329 -32.95 -18.32 -30.51
CA ILE A 329 -32.57 -19.69 -30.80
C ILE A 329 -33.38 -20.66 -29.94
N GLY A 330 -34.19 -21.51 -30.60
CA GLY A 330 -34.84 -22.66 -29.98
C GLY A 330 -33.96 -23.90 -30.07
N ASN A 331 -33.21 -24.21 -29.03
CA ASN A 331 -32.27 -25.32 -29.01
C ASN A 331 -32.95 -26.66 -28.64
N LYS A 332 -32.28 -27.78 -28.96
CA LYS A 332 -32.74 -29.17 -28.76
C LYS A 332 -33.95 -29.56 -29.62
N CYS A 333 -34.05 -29.00 -30.82
CA CYS A 333 -35.12 -29.31 -31.76
C CYS A 333 -35.11 -30.78 -32.26
N ASP A 334 -34.08 -31.56 -31.94
CA ASP A 334 -34.03 -33.00 -32.20
C ASP A 334 -34.93 -33.83 -31.26
N ILE A 335 -35.39 -33.26 -30.13
CA ILE A 335 -36.19 -33.97 -29.12
C ILE A 335 -37.68 -33.65 -29.29
N GLU A 336 -38.24 -34.00 -30.46
CA GLU A 336 -39.63 -33.68 -30.81
C GLU A 336 -40.66 -34.30 -29.85
N GLU A 337 -40.37 -35.51 -29.34
CA GLU A 337 -41.25 -36.25 -28.40
C GLU A 337 -41.50 -35.52 -27.08
N ARG A 338 -40.59 -34.62 -26.67
CA ARG A 338 -40.68 -33.86 -25.41
C ARG A 338 -40.84 -32.36 -25.65
N ARG A 339 -41.22 -31.95 -26.88
CA ARG A 339 -41.41 -30.55 -27.20
C ARG A 339 -42.50 -29.94 -26.32
N ALA A 340 -42.11 -28.95 -25.52
CA ALA A 340 -43.02 -28.15 -24.70
C ALA A 340 -43.37 -26.82 -25.39
N VAL A 341 -42.47 -26.33 -26.26
CA VAL A 341 -42.62 -25.05 -26.97
C VAL A 341 -42.77 -25.33 -28.47
N PRO A 342 -43.98 -25.12 -29.04
CA PRO A 342 -44.20 -25.20 -30.48
C PRO A 342 -43.37 -24.16 -31.23
N LYS A 343 -42.95 -24.50 -32.45
CA LYS A 343 -42.14 -23.62 -33.29
C LYS A 343 -42.83 -22.29 -33.56
N GLU A 344 -44.15 -22.32 -33.72
CA GLU A 344 -44.99 -21.14 -33.96
C GLU A 344 -44.95 -20.16 -32.79
N LYS A 345 -44.80 -20.67 -31.56
CA LYS A 345 -44.69 -19.85 -30.34
C LYS A 345 -43.34 -19.09 -30.33
N GLY A 346 -42.25 -19.78 -30.70
CA GLY A 346 -40.94 -19.15 -30.89
C GLY A 346 -40.94 -18.08 -31.99
N GLN A 347 -41.57 -18.38 -33.12
CA GLN A 347 -41.74 -17.41 -34.22
C GLN A 347 -42.63 -16.22 -33.85
N ALA A 348 -43.66 -16.42 -33.04
CA ALA A 348 -44.51 -15.34 -32.55
C ALA A 348 -43.71 -14.39 -31.65
N LEU A 349 -42.97 -14.94 -30.67
CA LEU A 349 -42.13 -14.13 -29.76
C LEU A 349 -41.04 -13.37 -30.51
N ALA A 350 -40.38 -13.99 -31.48
CA ALA A 350 -39.36 -13.31 -32.28
C ALA A 350 -39.92 -12.14 -33.10
N ARG A 351 -41.15 -12.28 -33.63
CA ARG A 351 -41.85 -11.18 -34.32
C ARG A 351 -42.21 -10.04 -33.38
N GLU A 352 -42.64 -10.36 -32.15
CA GLU A 352 -42.95 -9.39 -31.11
C GLU A 352 -41.70 -8.62 -30.67
N LEU A 353 -40.57 -9.31 -30.51
CA LEU A 353 -39.29 -8.71 -30.13
C LEU A 353 -38.52 -8.08 -31.30
N HIS A 354 -39.04 -8.18 -32.53
CA HIS A 354 -38.37 -7.72 -33.77
C HIS A 354 -36.97 -8.30 -33.99
N ILE A 355 -36.80 -9.59 -33.70
CA ILE A 355 -35.54 -10.33 -33.88
C ILE A 355 -35.75 -11.55 -34.78
N GLU A 356 -34.66 -12.08 -35.34
CA GLU A 356 -34.74 -13.31 -36.14
C GLU A 356 -34.92 -14.56 -35.25
N PHE A 357 -35.47 -15.64 -35.81
CA PHE A 357 -35.68 -16.90 -35.11
C PHE A 357 -35.10 -18.08 -35.88
N MET A 358 -34.42 -18.98 -35.17
CA MET A 358 -33.91 -20.24 -35.70
C MET A 358 -34.03 -21.36 -34.67
N GLU A 359 -34.37 -22.57 -35.11
CA GLU A 359 -34.29 -23.76 -34.26
C GLU A 359 -32.99 -24.50 -34.53
N THR A 360 -32.33 -24.95 -33.46
CA THR A 360 -31.02 -25.61 -33.52
C THR A 360 -31.00 -26.91 -32.74
N SER A 361 -30.07 -27.79 -33.10
CA SER A 361 -29.71 -28.95 -32.28
C SER A 361 -28.20 -29.04 -32.17
N ALA A 362 -27.66 -28.76 -30.98
CA ALA A 362 -26.25 -29.02 -30.67
C ALA A 362 -25.90 -30.53 -30.77
N LYS A 363 -26.86 -31.41 -30.49
CA LYS A 363 -26.66 -32.86 -30.50
C LYS A 363 -26.56 -33.41 -31.93
N SER A 364 -27.52 -33.03 -32.77
CA SER A 364 -27.63 -33.49 -34.17
C SER A 364 -26.94 -32.56 -35.18
N ASN A 365 -26.27 -31.51 -34.69
CA ASN A 365 -25.63 -30.47 -35.49
C ASN A 365 -26.57 -29.80 -36.52
N ILE A 366 -27.79 -29.48 -36.10
CA ILE A 366 -28.80 -28.83 -36.96
C ILE A 366 -28.73 -27.33 -36.73
N ASN A 367 -28.52 -26.56 -37.80
CA ASN A 367 -28.55 -25.09 -37.82
C ASN A 367 -27.57 -24.40 -36.85
N VAL A 368 -26.60 -25.13 -36.29
CA VAL A 368 -25.67 -24.58 -35.28
C VAL A 368 -24.75 -23.57 -35.94
N GLU A 369 -24.07 -23.96 -37.00
CA GLU A 369 -23.15 -23.07 -37.73
C GLU A 369 -23.91 -21.93 -38.40
N GLU A 370 -25.07 -22.22 -38.99
CA GLU A 370 -25.96 -21.27 -39.64
C GLU A 370 -26.39 -20.14 -38.70
N ALA A 371 -26.70 -20.44 -37.43
CA ALA A 371 -27.08 -19.43 -36.44
C ALA A 371 -25.96 -18.40 -36.21
N PHE A 372 -24.71 -18.86 -36.01
CA PHE A 372 -23.57 -17.97 -35.79
C PHE A 372 -23.17 -17.21 -37.06
N LEU A 373 -23.18 -17.88 -38.22
CA LEU A 373 -22.84 -17.25 -39.50
C LEU A 373 -23.89 -16.21 -39.92
N LYS A 374 -25.18 -16.49 -39.70
CA LYS A 374 -26.26 -15.54 -40.00
C LYS A 374 -26.10 -14.26 -39.17
N LEU A 375 -25.91 -14.42 -37.86
CA LEU A 375 -25.68 -13.28 -36.98
C LEU A 375 -24.41 -12.49 -37.37
N ALA A 376 -23.32 -13.17 -37.71
CA ALA A 376 -22.09 -12.52 -38.19
C ALA A 376 -22.30 -11.75 -39.50
N SER A 377 -23.07 -12.31 -40.45
CA SER A 377 -23.48 -11.63 -41.68
C SER A 377 -24.29 -10.37 -41.39
N ASP A 378 -25.24 -10.42 -40.47
CA ASP A 378 -26.10 -9.27 -40.17
C ASP A 378 -25.33 -8.14 -39.46
N ILE A 379 -24.40 -8.50 -38.57
CA ILE A 379 -23.47 -7.53 -37.96
C ILE A 379 -22.60 -6.89 -39.04
N LYS A 380 -22.04 -7.71 -39.95
CA LYS A 380 -21.22 -7.21 -41.06
C LYS A 380 -21.99 -6.21 -41.92
N LYS A 381 -23.23 -6.53 -42.30
CA LYS A 381 -24.10 -5.64 -43.08
C LYS A 381 -24.31 -4.31 -42.34
N ARG A 382 -24.69 -4.38 -41.06
CA ARG A 382 -24.86 -3.18 -40.23
C ARG A 382 -23.59 -2.32 -40.19
N LEU A 383 -22.42 -2.93 -39.99
CA LEU A 383 -21.15 -2.20 -39.98
C LEU A 383 -20.86 -1.49 -41.31
N LEU A 384 -21.17 -2.15 -42.45
CA LEU A 384 -21.01 -1.55 -43.77
C LEU A 384 -22.00 -0.39 -44.00
N ASP A 385 -23.23 -0.54 -43.53
CA ASP A 385 -24.28 0.49 -43.65
C ASP A 385 -23.94 1.72 -42.79
N THR A 386 -23.46 1.51 -41.56
CA THR A 386 -22.99 2.59 -40.68
C THR A 386 -21.76 3.29 -41.25
N ALA A 387 -20.80 2.57 -41.84
CA ALA A 387 -19.62 3.16 -42.47
C ALA A 387 -19.93 3.95 -43.76
N SER A 388 -21.10 3.74 -44.37
CA SER A 388 -21.53 4.40 -45.60
C SER A 388 -22.32 5.70 -45.36
N GLN A 389 -22.60 6.06 -44.09
CA GLN A 389 -23.18 7.35 -43.73
C GLN A 389 -22.08 8.35 -43.33
N PRO A 390 -22.08 9.59 -43.83
CA PRO A 390 -21.10 10.60 -43.41
C PRO A 390 -21.36 11.00 -41.94
N GLU A 391 -20.43 10.67 -41.06
CA GLU A 391 -20.49 11.00 -39.63
C GLU A 391 -20.57 12.51 -39.38
N GLN A 392 -21.70 12.98 -38.83
CA GLN A 392 -21.75 14.19 -38.03
C GLN A 392 -21.39 13.83 -36.58
N SER A 393 -20.16 14.21 -36.20
CA SER A 393 -19.69 14.56 -34.85
C SER A 393 -20.41 13.94 -33.65
N ALA A 394 -19.75 12.97 -33.00
CA ALA A 394 -19.87 12.75 -31.56
C ALA A 394 -18.47 12.47 -30.98
N SER A 395 -17.97 13.45 -30.22
CA SER A 395 -16.79 13.34 -29.39
C SER A 395 -17.05 12.36 -28.26
N ASP A 396 -16.44 11.18 -28.31
CA ASP A 396 -16.43 10.26 -27.15
C ASP A 396 -15.01 10.13 -26.61
N GLY A 397 -14.85 10.64 -25.38
CA GLY A 397 -13.59 10.80 -24.68
C GLY A 397 -12.95 9.47 -24.32
N LYS A 398 -11.90 9.09 -25.05
CA LYS A 398 -10.89 8.15 -24.55
C LYS A 398 -10.01 8.88 -23.54
N VAL A 399 -10.28 8.70 -22.26
CA VAL A 399 -9.32 9.05 -21.20
C VAL A 399 -8.33 7.88 -21.07
N ASN A 400 -7.13 8.06 -21.61
CA ASN A 400 -6.00 7.18 -21.33
C ASN A 400 -5.44 7.54 -19.95
N ILE A 401 -5.52 6.61 -19.00
CA ILE A 401 -4.81 6.74 -17.71
C ILE A 401 -3.40 6.18 -17.90
N SER A 402 -2.43 7.09 -18.07
CA SER A 402 -1.01 6.82 -17.86
C SER A 402 -0.31 8.13 -17.47
N ASP A 403 0.44 8.06 -16.36
CA ASP A 403 1.40 9.02 -15.81
C ASP A 403 0.88 10.25 -15.04
N THR A 404 0.57 9.99 -13.77
CA THR A 404 0.60 10.99 -12.70
C THR A 404 2.07 11.28 -12.33
N GLN A 405 2.70 12.27 -12.96
CA GLN A 405 3.87 12.94 -12.37
C GLN A 405 3.38 14.04 -11.42
N GLN A 406 3.47 13.76 -10.11
CA GLN A 406 3.34 14.77 -9.07
C GLN A 406 4.60 15.64 -9.03
N ASN A 407 4.43 16.95 -9.19
CA ASN A 407 5.35 17.94 -8.64
C ASN A 407 4.56 18.86 -7.69
N PRO A 408 5.05 19.13 -6.46
CA PRO A 408 4.24 19.76 -5.42
C PRO A 408 4.40 21.29 -5.44
N SER A 409 3.29 22.01 -5.55
CA SER A 409 3.19 23.37 -5.01
C SER A 409 1.73 23.76 -4.73
N GLN A 410 1.41 23.75 -3.43
CA GLN A 410 0.57 24.70 -2.68
C GLN A 410 -0.75 25.21 -3.28
N GLY A 411 -1.85 24.97 -2.56
CA GLY A 411 -3.05 25.82 -2.63
C GLY A 411 -4.32 25.11 -2.14
N LEU A 412 -4.83 25.54 -0.97
CA LEU A 412 -6.08 25.09 -0.34
C LEU A 412 -7.32 25.26 -1.25
N GLY A 413 -8.31 24.37 -1.06
CA GLY A 413 -9.72 24.69 -1.36
C GLY A 413 -10.63 23.47 -1.44
N CYS A 414 -11.52 23.31 -0.47
CA CYS A 414 -12.67 22.39 -0.51
C CYS A 414 -13.60 22.66 -1.70
N CYS A 415 -14.09 21.59 -2.32
CA CYS A 415 -15.52 21.23 -2.40
C CYS A 415 -15.65 19.77 -2.89
#